data_AF-A0A543A4A4-F1
#
_entry.id   AF-A0A543A4A4-F1
#
_cell.length_a   1.000
_cell.length_b   1.000
_cell.length_c   1.000
_cell.angle_alpha   90.00
_cell.angle_beta   90.00
_cell.angle_gamma   90.00
#
_symmetry.space_group_name_H-M   'P 1'
#
loop_
_entity.id
_entity.type
_entity.pdbx_description
1 polymer ?
#
loop_
_entity_poly.entity_id
_entity_poly.type
_entity_poly.pdbx_seq_one_letter_code
_entity_poly.pdbx_strand_id
1 'polypeptide(L)' 'MTFLIILLVIAAAVGGYVFRVPLVAKLTGQPRSRIERQIGPKAKRLH' A
#
# COMPACT_ATOMS: atom_id res chain seq x y z
N MET A 1 2.59 -22.04 -19.16
CA MET A 1 2.55 -22.56 -17.77
C MET A 1 3.39 -21.71 -16.82
N THR A 2 4.69 -21.53 -17.08
CA THR A 2 5.62 -20.75 -16.23
C THR A 2 5.24 -19.27 -16.08
N PHE A 3 4.77 -18.62 -17.15
CA PHE A 3 4.37 -17.21 -17.12
C PHE A 3 3.24 -16.92 -16.13
N LEU A 4 2.19 -17.74 -16.11
CA LEU A 4 1.05 -17.57 -15.20
C LEU A 4 1.45 -17.75 -13.74
N ILE A 5 2.38 -18.67 -13.46
CA ILE A 5 2.90 -18.92 -12.11
C ILE A 5 3.69 -17.69 -11.63
N ILE A 6 4.54 -17.12 -12.49
CA ILE A 6 5.30 -15.90 -12.17
C ILE A 6 4.34 -14.74 -11.89
N LEU A 7 3.31 -14.58 -12.72
CA LEU A 7 2.31 -13.52 -12.56
C LEU A 7 1.50 -13.68 -11.26
N LEU A 8 1.13 -14.92 -10.91
CA LEU A 8 0.46 -15.25 -9.65
C LEU A 8 1.33 -14.89 -8.44
N VAL A 9 2.62 -15.24 -8.48
CA VAL A 9 3.59 -14.95 -7.40
C VAL A 9 3.75 -13.44 -7.23
N ILE A 10 3.88 -12.69 -8.32
CA ILE A 10 3.97 -11.22 -8.28
C ILE A 10 2.68 -10.62 -7.72
N ALA A 11 1.51 -11.09 -8.17
CA ALA A 11 0.22 -10.60 -7.67
C ALA A 11 0.04 -10.87 -6.17
N ALA A 12 0.43 -12.05 -5.69
CA ALA A 12 0.39 -12.38 -4.27
C ALA A 12 1.37 -11.53 -3.45
N ALA A 13 2.58 -11.29 -3.97
CA ALA A 13 3.58 -10.44 -3.33
C ALA A 13 3.11 -8.97 -3.25
N VAL A 14 2.57 -8.43 -4.35
CA VAL A 14 2.05 -7.06 -4.42
C VAL A 14 0.82 -6.91 -3.52
N GLY A 15 -0.11 -7.86 -3.55
CA GLY A 15 -1.26 -7.88 -2.64
C GLY A 15 -0.79 -7.87 -1.19
N GLY A 16 0.11 -8.77 -0.80
CA GLY A 16 0.69 -8.79 0.54
C GLY A 16 1.38 -7.48 0.93
N TYR A 17 2.14 -6.86 0.02
CA TYR A 17 2.81 -5.59 0.26
C TYR A 17 1.83 -4.42 0.45
N VAL A 18 0.82 -4.32 -0.41
CA VAL A 18 -0.22 -3.28 -0.33
C VAL A 18 -1.08 -3.46 0.91
N PHE A 19 -1.43 -4.70 1.29
CA PHE A 19 -2.23 -4.99 2.48
C PHE A 19 -1.43 -4.93 3.79
N ARG A 20 -0.09 -5.05 3.76
CA ARG A 20 0.75 -4.82 4.95
C ARG A 20 0.65 -3.39 5.45
N VAL A 21 0.62 -2.38 4.58
CA VAL A 21 0.53 -0.96 5.01
C VAL A 21 -0.73 -0.66 5.85
N PRO A 22 -1.96 -1.02 5.43
CA PRO A 22 -3.15 -0.82 6.25
C PRO A 22 -3.22 -1.77 7.45
N LEU A 23 -2.64 -2.97 7.38
CA LEU A 23 -2.56 -3.89 8.54
C LEU A 23 -1.60 -3.35 9.60
N VAL A 24 -0.41 -2.91 9.20
CA VAL A 24 0.58 -2.28 10.08
C VAL A 24 -0.01 -0.99 10.62
N ALA A 25 -0.67 -0.15 9.82
CA ALA A 25 -1.36 1.05 10.29
C ALA A 25 -2.49 0.75 11.30
N LYS A 26 -3.24 -0.35 11.10
CA LYS A 26 -4.26 -0.82 12.04
C LYS A 26 -3.63 -1.35 13.33
N LEU A 27 -2.52 -2.09 13.25
CA LEU A 27 -1.81 -2.69 14.39
C LEU A 27 -1.02 -1.65 15.20
N THR A 28 -0.42 -0.66 14.56
CA THR A 28 0.29 0.44 15.23
C THR A 28 -0.67 1.52 15.75
N GLY A 29 -1.99 1.37 15.53
CA GLY A 29 -3.00 2.33 15.97
C GLY A 29 -2.82 3.72 15.36
N GLN A 30 -2.02 3.83 14.30
CA GLN A 30 -1.65 5.12 13.74
C GLN A 30 -2.85 5.62 12.92
N PRO A 31 -3.42 6.80 13.28
CA PRO A 31 -4.62 7.27 12.62
C PRO A 31 -4.36 7.44 11.13
N ARG A 32 -5.21 6.84 10.29
CA ARG A 32 -5.16 6.92 8.82
C ARG A 32 -4.93 8.34 8.31
N SER A 33 -5.48 9.34 9.03
CA SER A 33 -5.27 10.78 8.80
C SER A 33 -3.79 11.22 8.76
N ARG A 34 -2.90 10.62 9.57
CA ARG A 34 -1.47 10.96 9.56
C ARG A 34 -0.73 10.32 8.39
N ILE A 35 -1.13 9.10 8.00
CA ILE A 35 -0.54 8.37 6.87
C ILE A 35 -1.00 8.99 5.55
N GLU A 36 -2.27 9.35 5.40
CA GLU A 36 -2.76 10.13 4.26
C GLU A 36 -2.07 11.49 4.14
N ARG A 37 -1.60 12.09 5.24
CA ARG A 37 -0.82 13.34 5.20
C ARG A 37 0.63 13.15 4.78
N GLN A 38 1.19 11.95 4.92
CA GLN A 38 2.57 11.62 4.52
C GLN A 38 2.64 10.94 3.13
N ILE A 39 1.62 10.17 2.76
CA ILE A 39 1.51 9.43 1.49
C ILE A 39 0.61 10.17 0.49
N GLY A 40 -0.39 10.91 0.96
CA GLY A 40 -1.25 11.72 0.10
C GLY A 40 -0.44 12.81 -0.60
N PRO A 41 -0.76 13.09 -1.87
CA PRO A 41 0.07 13.93 -2.71
C PRO A 41 0.22 15.31 -2.07
N LYS A 42 1.45 15.63 -1.67
CA LYS A 42 1.92 16.99 -1.39
C LYS A 42 1.97 17.82 -2.69
N ALA A 43 0.97 17.67 -3.55
CA ALA A 43 1.00 18.09 -4.94
C ALA A 43 -0.40 18.49 -5.45
N LYS A 44 -1.16 19.29 -4.68
CA LYS A 44 -2.15 20.22 -5.27
C LYS A 44 -2.62 21.28 -4.27
N ARG A 45 -1.67 22.03 -3.71
CA ARG A 45 -1.99 23.30 -3.06
C ARG A 45 -1.05 24.39 -3.54
N LEU A 46 -0.98 24.52 -4.86
CA LEU A 46 -0.48 25.69 -5.58
C LEU A 46 -1.37 25.81 -6.83
N HIS A 47 -2.01 26.99 -6.94
CA HIS A 47 -3.04 27.43 -7.91
C HIS A 47 -4.45 26.92 -7.65
#